data_AF-A0A5N5WCG6-F1
#
_entry.id   AF-A0A5N5WCG6-F1
#
_cell.length_a   1.000
_cell.length_b   1.000
_cell.length_c   1.000
_cell.angle_alpha   90.00
_cell.angle_beta   90.00
_cell.angle_gamma   90.00
#
_symmetry.space_group_name_H-M   'P 1'
#
loop_
_entity.id
_entity.type
_entity.pdbx_description
1 polymer ?
#
loop_
_entity_poly.entity_id
_entity_poly.type
_entity_poly.pdbx_seq_one_letter_code
_entity_poly.pdbx_strand_id
1 'polypeptide(L)' 'MSAHEQVLRRFERMTHMPFGVGARPALVPNPRVPCAACTRIADARYAAERAGEWKRVELLRREGLRHGDEVHRG' A
#
# COMPACT_ATOMS: atom_id res chain seq x y z
N MET A 1 -26.46 -5.41 -8.27
CA MET A 1 -25.16 -4.85 -7.86
C MET A 1 -25.40 -3.67 -6.95
N SER A 2 -25.05 -3.79 -5.67
CA SER A 2 -25.19 -2.71 -4.69
C SER A 2 -24.05 -1.68 -4.81
N ALA A 3 -24.24 -0.50 -4.21
CA ALA A 3 -23.18 0.52 -4.12
C ALA A 3 -21.92 -0.02 -3.41
N HIS A 4 -22.10 -0.88 -2.41
CA HIS A 4 -21.01 -1.52 -1.68
C HIS A 4 -20.17 -2.45 -2.57
N GLU A 5 -20.81 -3.25 -3.43
CA GLU A 5 -20.10 -4.11 -4.39
C GLU A 5 -19.31 -3.32 -5.44
N GLN A 6 -19.81 -2.14 -5.86
CA GLN A 6 -19.08 -1.27 -6.78
C GLN A 6 -17.82 -0.68 -6.13
N VAL A 7 -17.91 -0.29 -4.85
CA VAL A 7 -16.76 0.23 -4.09
C VAL A 7 -15.69 -0.84 -3.91
N LEU A 8 -16.07 -2.06 -3.53
CA LEU A 8 -15.14 -3.17 -3.37
C LEU A 8 -14.43 -3.53 -4.68
N ARG A 9 -15.17 -3.67 -5.80
CA ARG A 9 -14.57 -3.93 -7.11
C ARG A 9 -13.65 -2.81 -7.58
N ARG A 10 -13.97 -1.56 -7.27
CA ARG A 10 -13.10 -0.41 -7.58
C ARG A 10 -11.82 -0.47 -6.75
N PHE A 11 -11.92 -0.80 -5.46
CA PHE A 11 -10.78 -0.96 -4.58
C PHE A 11 -9.87 -2.11 -5.04
N GLU A 12 -10.45 -3.27 -5.39
CA GLU A 12 -9.73 -4.41 -5.96
C GLU A 12 -8.97 -4.03 -7.24
N ARG A 13 -9.58 -3.29 -8.19
CA ARG A 13 -8.90 -2.85 -9.42
C ARG A 13 -7.75 -1.88 -9.19
N MET A 14 -7.78 -1.09 -8.12
CA MET A 14 -6.66 -0.20 -7.81
C MET A 14 -5.52 -1.00 -7.17
N THR A 15 -5.85 -1.84 -6.20
CA THR A 15 -4.89 -2.58 -5.38
C THR A 15 -4.39 -3.87 -6.00
N HIS A 16 -5.05 -4.38 -7.05
CA HIS A 16 -4.70 -5.63 -7.73
C HIS A 16 -4.61 -5.41 -9.25
N MET A 17 -3.59 -6.00 -9.86
CA MET A 17 -3.46 -6.06 -11.32
C MET A 17 -3.88 -7.44 -11.83
N PRO A 18 -4.47 -7.53 -13.03
CA PRO A 18 -4.70 -8.83 -13.66
C PRO A 18 -3.35 -9.46 -14.03
N PHE A 19 -3.07 -10.65 -13.49
CA PHE A 19 -1.95 -11.49 -13.89
C PHE A 19 -2.48 -12.59 -14.80
N GLY A 20 -2.07 -12.55 -16.06
CA GLY A 20 -2.49 -13.51 -17.08
C GLY A 20 -1.73 -14.82 -16.95
N VAL A 21 -2.33 -15.83 -16.33
CA VAL A 21 -1.90 -17.23 -16.46
C VAL A 21 -3.05 -18.02 -17.06
N GLY A 22 -3.05 -18.18 -18.39
CA GLY A 22 -4.10 -18.91 -19.11
C GLY A 22 -5.45 -18.18 -19.21
N ALA A 23 -6.54 -18.94 -19.36
CA ALA A 23 -7.88 -18.44 -19.71
C ALA A 23 -8.63 -17.69 -18.58
N ARG A 24 -8.08 -17.65 -17.35
CA ARG A 24 -8.69 -16.94 -16.22
C ARG A 24 -7.68 -15.94 -15.66
N PRO A 25 -7.88 -14.62 -15.81
CA PRO A 25 -7.00 -13.64 -15.20
C PRO A 25 -7.10 -13.76 -13.67
N ALA A 26 -5.98 -14.08 -13.02
CA ALA A 26 -5.88 -14.03 -11.56
C ALA A 26 -5.66 -12.57 -11.16
N LEU A 27 -6.32 -12.10 -10.11
CA LEU A 27 -6.01 -10.78 -9.53
C LEU A 27 -4.85 -10.96 -8.56
N VAL A 28 -3.70 -10.35 -8.84
CA VAL A 28 -2.56 -10.32 -7.93
C VAL A 28 -2.40 -8.93 -7.36
N PRO A 29 -1.88 -8.77 -6.13
CA PRO A 29 -1.57 -7.45 -5.58
C PRO A 29 -0.75 -6.64 -6.59
N ASN A 30 -1.20 -5.42 -6.86
CA ASN A 30 -0.54 -4.50 -7.78
C ASN A 30 0.75 -4.03 -7.10
N PRO A 31 1.94 -4.40 -7.59
CA PRO A 31 3.20 -4.02 -6.96
C PRO A 31 3.46 -2.50 -7.04
N ARG A 32 2.69 -1.77 -7.86
CA ARG A 32 2.75 -0.29 -7.94
C ARG A 32 1.91 0.39 -6.87
N VAL A 33 1.01 -0.32 -6.18
CA VAL A 33 0.22 0.24 -5.09
C VAL A 33 0.87 -0.18 -3.77
N PRO A 34 1.38 0.79 -2.98
CA PRO A 34 1.92 0.46 -1.67
C PRO A 34 0.85 -0.20 -0.82
N CYS A 35 1.27 -1.15 0.00
CA CYS A 35 0.40 -1.78 0.97
C CYS A 35 -0.26 -0.72 1.89
N ALA A 36 -1.44 -1.01 2.44
CA ALA A 36 -2.17 -0.03 3.26
C ALA A 36 -1.36 0.46 4.49
N ALA A 37 -0.47 -0.36 5.02
CA ALA A 37 0.45 0.05 6.09
C ALA A 37 1.55 0.98 5.56
N CYS A 38 2.15 0.64 4.42
CA CYS A 38 3.16 1.43 3.71
C CYS A 38 2.65 2.86 3.42
N THR A 39 1.41 2.98 2.93
CA THR A 39 0.76 4.27 2.67
C THR A 39 0.58 5.08 3.95
N ARG A 40 0.07 4.47 5.03
CA ARG A 40 -0.11 5.15 6.31
C ARG A 40 1.20 5.66 6.91
N ILE A 41 2.27 4.87 6.82
CA ILE A 41 3.60 5.27 7.30
C ILE A 41 4.13 6.46 6.46
N ALA A 42 3.97 6.41 5.14
CA ALA A 42 4.37 7.49 4.25
C ALA A 42 3.61 8.79 4.51
N ASP A 43 2.28 8.73 4.66
CA ASP A 43 1.44 9.88 4.95
C ASP A 43 1.79 10.50 6.31
N ALA A 44 1.98 9.66 7.34
CA ALA A 44 2.40 10.12 8.66
C ALA A 44 3.79 10.77 8.63
N ARG A 45 4.71 10.24 7.81
CA ARG A 45 6.05 10.80 7.66
C ARG A 45 5.97 12.17 7.00
N TYR A 46 5.21 12.29 5.92
CA TYR A 46 4.99 13.56 5.23
C TYR A 46 4.37 14.61 6.16
N ALA A 47 3.38 14.25 6.97
CA ALA A 47 2.80 15.14 7.98
C ALA A 47 3.84 15.60 9.02
N ALA A 48 4.70 14.68 9.50
CA ALA A 48 5.77 14.99 10.44
C ALA A 48 6.87 15.89 9.83
N GLU A 49 7.22 15.67 8.55
CA GLU A 49 8.15 16.53 7.79
C GLU A 49 7.60 17.97 7.70
N ARG A 50 6.30 18.11 7.39
CA ARG A 50 5.63 19.42 7.32
C ARG A 50 5.56 20.13 8.67
N ALA A 51 5.51 19.37 9.76
CA ALA A 51 5.53 19.90 11.13
C ALA A 51 6.96 20.16 11.67
N GLY A 52 8.01 19.77 10.94
CA GLY A 52 9.40 19.89 11.41
C GLY A 52 9.78 18.89 12.52
N GLU A 53 9.00 17.83 12.71
CA GLU A 53 9.21 16.81 13.74
C GLU A 53 10.27 15.77 13.32
N TRP A 54 11.52 16.20 13.11
CA TRP A 54 12.57 15.36 12.51
C TRP A 54 12.85 14.03 13.24
N LYS A 55 12.70 13.99 14.57
CA LYS A 55 12.83 12.73 15.35
C LYS A 55 11.75 11.71 14.95
N ARG A 56 10.53 12.18 14.70
CA ARG A 56 9.39 11.34 14.29
C ARG A 56 9.54 10.92 12.82
N VAL A 57 10.04 11.79 11.97
CA VAL A 57 10.35 11.48 10.56
C VAL A 57 11.32 10.30 10.48
N GLU A 58 12.41 10.33 11.24
CA GLU A 58 13.40 9.26 11.24
C GLU A 58 12.84 7.95 11.81
N LEU A 59 11.98 8.01 12.84
CA LEU A 59 11.30 6.83 13.38
C LEU A 59 10.40 6.17 12.32
N LEU A 60 9.55 6.96 11.65
CA LEU A 60 8.64 6.48 10.61
C LEU A 60 9.39 5.95 9.39
N ARG A 61 10.53 6.55 9.04
CA ARG A 61 11.41 6.04 7.98
C ARG A 61 11.90 4.63 8.31
N ARG A 62 12.41 4.40 9.52
CA ARG A 62 12.88 3.08 9.96
C ARG A 62 11.75 2.06 10.01
N GLU A 63 10.57 2.46 10.48
CA GLU A 63 9.38 1.63 10.49
C GLU A 63 8.97 1.19 9.08
N GLY A 64 8.99 2.12 8.12
CA GLY A 64 8.68 1.82 6.72
C GLY A 64 9.68 0.83 6.10
N LEU A 65 10.98 0.97 6.39
CA LEU A 65 12.00 0.03 5.92
C LEU A 65 11.81 -1.36 6.52
N ARG A 66 11.64 -1.45 7.86
CA ARG A 66 11.40 -2.72 8.55
C ARG A 66 10.16 -3.42 8.01
N HIS A 67 9.06 -2.70 7.83
CA HIS A 67 7.84 -3.27 7.27
C HIS A 67 8.04 -3.81 5.85
N GLY A 68 8.78 -3.08 5.01
CA GLY A 68 9.13 -3.53 3.67
C GLY A 68 9.93 -4.84 3.67
N ASP A 69 10.91 -4.95 4.57
CA ASP A 69 11.71 -6.17 4.70
C ASP A 69 10.87 -7.35 5.23
N GLU A 70 10.01 -7.14 6.24
CA GLU A 70 9.16 -8.19 6.82
C GLU A 70 8.05 -8.69 5.88
N VAL A 71 7.45 -7.80 5.08
CA VAL A 71 6.19 -8.11 4.35
C VAL A 71 6.39 -8.27 2.85
N HIS A 72 7.44 -7.69 2.26
CA HIS A 72 7.61 -7.65 0.80
C HIS A 72 8.86 -8.34 0.28
N ARG A 73 9.83 -8.65 1.15
CA ARG A 73 11.15 -9.15 0.73
C ARG A 73 11.50 -10.55 1.26
N GLY A 74 10.55 -11.23 1.90
CA GLY A 74 10.71 -12.58 2.46
C GLY A 74 11.24 -13.60 1.45
#